data_AF-A0A1I1SW42-F1
#
_entry.id   AF-A0A1I1SW42-F1
#
_cell.length_a   1.000
_cell.length_b   1.000
_cell.length_c   1.000
_cell.angle_alpha   90.00
_cell.angle_beta   90.00
_cell.angle_gamma   90.00
#
_symmetry.space_group_name_H-M   'P 1'
#
loop_
_entity.id
_entity.type
_entity.pdbx_description
1 polymer ?
#
loop_
_entity_poly.entity_id
_entity_poly.type
_entity_poly.pdbx_seq_one_letter_code
_entity_poly.pdbx_strand_id
1 'polypeptide(L)'
;MRISPAELDAVVAGTVDLAFRRWDRPRVLPGTRMRTRVGLVEVTSVDVVDAADLTEDDARRAGARDLAALQRGLAAHADRPVHRVGIRFAGEDPRAVLRRTVPTDDEVAALQARLDRLDRASSIGPWTAATLAVVDAHPERRAPELAEELGRPTPEFKRDVRKLKELGLTESLDIGYRLSPRGEAVVNAARRAAGEPVPERTPPPAGTPLPSLGAPATRALRAAGLTTLEAVAAVGEEELLALHGVGPIAVARIRTALGR
;
A
#
# COMPACT_ATOMS: atom_id res chain seq x y z
N MET A 1 0.27 9.34 -13.41
CA MET A 1 1.33 10.33 -13.11
C MET A 1 2.17 9.79 -11.96
N ARG A 2 3.51 9.86 -12.02
CA ARG A 2 4.37 9.49 -10.86
C ARG A 2 4.54 10.73 -9.98
N ILE A 3 4.35 10.56 -8.67
CA ILE A 3 4.68 11.53 -7.62
C ILE A 3 5.65 10.82 -6.69
N SER A 4 6.77 11.46 -6.35
CA SER A 4 7.78 10.91 -5.47
C SER A 4 7.28 10.81 -4.01
N PRO A 5 7.87 9.95 -3.18
CA PRO A 5 7.49 9.87 -1.76
C PRO A 5 7.59 11.21 -1.03
N ALA A 6 8.64 11.99 -1.28
CA ALA A 6 8.84 13.30 -0.64
C ALA A 6 7.78 14.33 -1.08
N GLU A 7 7.44 14.37 -2.38
CA GLU A 7 6.34 15.23 -2.87
C GLU A 7 4.99 14.81 -2.25
N LEU A 8 4.74 13.50 -2.07
CA LEU A 8 3.52 13.03 -1.42
C LEU A 8 3.42 13.48 0.05
N ASP A 9 4.53 13.43 0.78
CA ASP A 9 4.57 13.88 2.17
C ASP A 9 4.35 15.40 2.24
N ALA A 10 4.92 16.16 1.30
CA ALA A 10 4.72 17.60 1.16
C ALA A 10 3.27 17.98 0.79
N VAL A 11 2.58 17.16 -0.01
CA VAL A 11 1.14 17.30 -0.32
C VAL A 11 0.28 17.07 0.92
N VAL A 12 0.60 16.08 1.75
CA VAL A 12 -0.10 15.87 3.03
C VAL A 12 0.12 17.05 3.97
N ALA A 13 1.34 17.59 4.02
CA ALA A 13 1.67 18.78 4.79
C ALA A 13 1.04 20.08 4.25
N GLY A 14 0.43 20.05 3.06
CA GLY A 14 -0.16 21.23 2.41
C GLY A 14 0.87 22.21 1.83
N THR A 15 2.14 21.82 1.76
CA THR A 15 3.24 22.66 1.24
C THR A 15 3.43 22.55 -0.27
N VAL A 16 2.91 21.46 -0.87
CA VAL A 16 2.91 21.21 -2.31
C VAL A 16 1.49 20.93 -2.77
N ASP A 17 1.04 21.62 -3.81
CA ASP A 17 -0.30 21.48 -4.39
C ASP A 17 -0.32 21.55 -5.93
N LEU A 18 0.86 21.64 -6.57
CA LEU A 18 1.02 21.62 -8.02
C LEU A 18 1.94 20.48 -8.47
N ALA A 19 1.70 19.97 -9.67
CA ALA A 19 2.63 19.13 -10.40
C ALA A 19 2.68 19.58 -11.87
N PHE A 20 3.89 19.72 -12.42
CA PHE A 20 4.07 20.10 -13.83
C PHE A 20 4.53 18.90 -14.66
N ARG A 21 3.92 18.66 -15.82
CA ARG A 21 4.25 17.51 -16.68
C ARG A 21 4.17 17.87 -18.16
N ARG A 22 5.09 17.33 -18.97
CA ARG A 22 5.06 17.41 -20.44
C ARG A 22 4.26 16.23 -21.01
N TRP A 23 3.10 16.48 -21.59
CA TRP A 23 2.25 15.46 -22.22
C TRP A 23 1.66 15.95 -23.54
N ASP A 24 1.54 15.08 -24.54
CA ASP A 24 0.85 15.40 -25.80
C ASP A 24 -0.64 15.72 -25.57
N ARG A 25 -1.23 15.13 -24.52
CA ARG A 25 -2.62 15.30 -24.09
C ARG A 25 -2.75 15.08 -22.58
N PRO A 26 -3.75 15.67 -21.91
CA PRO A 26 -4.02 15.41 -20.49
C PRO A 26 -4.07 13.90 -20.20
N ARG A 27 -3.35 13.45 -19.17
CA ARG A 27 -3.33 12.05 -18.71
C ARG A 27 -4.16 11.79 -17.45
N VAL A 28 -4.71 12.84 -16.88
CA VAL A 28 -5.60 12.83 -15.71
C VAL A 28 -6.68 13.89 -15.92
N LEU A 29 -7.78 13.76 -15.20
CA LEU A 29 -8.89 14.72 -15.22
C LEU A 29 -9.09 15.30 -13.81
N PRO A 30 -9.58 16.54 -13.68
CA PRO A 30 -10.10 17.04 -12.41
C PRO A 30 -11.11 16.06 -11.80
N GLY A 31 -11.03 15.87 -10.48
CA GLY A 31 -11.79 14.86 -9.74
C GLY A 31 -11.17 13.46 -9.74
N THR A 32 -10.11 13.21 -10.52
CA THR A 32 -9.40 11.92 -10.50
C THR A 32 -8.76 11.71 -9.13
N ARG A 33 -9.11 10.61 -8.46
CA ARG A 33 -8.50 10.20 -7.17
C ARG A 33 -7.52 9.07 -7.38
N MET A 34 -6.24 9.35 -7.14
CA MET A 34 -5.15 8.40 -7.24
C MET A 34 -4.84 7.80 -5.86
N ARG A 35 -4.72 6.48 -5.80
CA ARG A 35 -4.21 5.80 -4.60
C ARG A 35 -2.69 5.89 -4.58
N THR A 36 -2.16 6.34 -3.45
CA THR A 36 -0.73 6.56 -3.22
C THR A 36 -0.32 5.97 -1.87
N ARG A 37 0.97 6.05 -1.53
CA ARG A 37 1.46 5.57 -0.22
C ARG A 37 0.88 6.34 0.97
N VAL A 38 0.45 7.59 0.75
CA VAL A 38 -0.05 8.49 1.80
C VAL A 38 -1.58 8.50 1.87
N GLY A 39 -2.26 7.71 1.05
CA GLY A 39 -3.72 7.72 0.90
C GLY A 39 -4.14 8.20 -0.49
N LEU A 40 -5.27 8.90 -0.55
CA LEU A 40 -5.80 9.45 -1.79
C LEU A 40 -5.21 10.83 -2.08
N VAL A 41 -4.75 11.02 -3.32
CA VAL A 41 -4.45 12.34 -3.88
C VAL A 41 -5.45 12.62 -4.97
N GLU A 42 -6.15 13.75 -4.87
CA GLU A 42 -7.13 14.19 -5.86
C GLU A 42 -6.49 15.21 -6.81
N VAL A 43 -6.76 15.05 -8.10
CA VAL A 43 -6.45 16.07 -9.12
C VAL A 43 -7.55 17.12 -9.07
N THR A 44 -7.19 18.38 -8.82
CA THR A 44 -8.13 19.50 -8.69
C THR A 44 -8.25 20.33 -9.96
N SER A 45 -7.19 20.43 -10.75
CA SER A 45 -7.17 21.13 -12.04
C SER A 45 -6.15 20.53 -13.00
N VAL A 46 -6.31 20.77 -14.30
CA VAL A 46 -5.34 20.45 -15.34
C VAL A 46 -5.39 21.56 -16.39
N ASP A 47 -4.38 22.42 -16.39
CA ASP A 47 -4.28 23.56 -17.31
C ASP A 47 -3.04 23.40 -18.20
N VAL A 48 -3.13 23.81 -19.46
CA VAL A 48 -1.93 23.96 -20.31
C VAL A 48 -1.35 25.35 -20.08
N VAL A 49 -0.05 25.42 -19.80
CA VAL A 49 0.69 26.66 -19.54
C VAL A 49 1.95 26.73 -20.41
N ASP A 50 2.44 27.94 -20.66
CA ASP A 50 3.77 28.12 -21.24
C ASP A 50 4.85 27.87 -20.16
N ALA A 51 5.94 27.22 -20.55
CA ALA A 51 7.09 27.04 -19.67
C ALA A 51 7.79 28.37 -19.34
N ALA A 52 7.66 29.38 -20.21
CA ALA A 52 8.21 30.71 -20.01
C ALA A 52 7.46 31.52 -18.95
N ASP A 53 6.18 31.22 -18.70
CA ASP A 53 5.32 31.92 -17.74
C ASP A 53 5.43 31.37 -16.32
N LEU A 54 6.22 30.31 -16.11
CA LEU A 54 6.41 29.69 -14.80
C LEU A 54 7.15 30.62 -13.85
N THR A 55 6.70 30.65 -12.60
CA THR A 55 7.20 31.55 -11.57
C THR A 55 7.95 30.81 -10.45
N GLU A 56 8.64 31.56 -9.58
CA GLU A 56 9.18 31.01 -8.33
C GLU A 56 8.07 30.49 -7.40
N ASP A 57 6.85 31.02 -7.49
CA ASP A 57 5.71 30.51 -6.74
C ASP A 57 5.29 29.12 -7.22
N ASP A 58 5.22 28.92 -8.54
CA ASP A 58 4.97 27.62 -9.16
C ASP A 58 6.02 26.58 -8.75
N ALA A 59 7.29 27.00 -8.70
CA ALA A 59 8.40 26.15 -8.25
C ALA A 59 8.21 25.69 -6.81
N ARG A 60 7.93 26.61 -5.87
CA ARG A 60 7.67 26.25 -4.47
C ARG A 60 6.47 25.32 -4.34
N ARG A 61 5.35 25.65 -4.99
CA ARG A 61 4.10 24.88 -4.94
C ARG A 61 4.20 23.51 -5.60
N ALA A 62 5.20 23.30 -6.46
CA ALA A 62 5.55 22.00 -7.03
C ALA A 62 6.64 21.25 -6.27
N GLY A 63 7.16 21.81 -5.17
CA GLY A 63 8.23 21.21 -4.38
C GLY A 63 9.62 21.27 -5.05
N ALA A 64 9.78 22.11 -6.08
CA ALA A 64 11.07 22.39 -6.67
C ALA A 64 11.86 23.37 -5.79
N ARG A 65 13.19 23.26 -5.80
CA ARG A 65 14.08 24.14 -5.04
C ARG A 65 13.97 25.61 -5.50
N ASP A 66 13.88 25.81 -6.81
CA ASP A 66 13.86 27.10 -7.50
C ASP A 66 13.23 26.93 -8.90
N LEU A 67 12.86 28.04 -9.54
CA LEU A 67 12.31 28.04 -10.90
C LEU A 67 13.22 27.33 -11.91
N ALA A 68 14.54 27.53 -11.80
CA ALA A 68 15.49 26.88 -12.69
C ALA A 68 15.45 25.35 -12.57
N ALA A 69 15.26 24.80 -11.37
CA ALA A 69 15.09 23.37 -11.13
C ALA A 69 13.79 22.85 -11.73
N LEU A 70 12.69 23.59 -11.60
CA LEU A 70 11.41 23.24 -12.23
C LEU A 70 11.55 23.19 -13.76
N GLN A 71 12.14 24.22 -14.37
CA GLN A 71 12.36 24.29 -15.81
C GLN A 71 13.28 23.17 -16.32
N ARG A 72 14.37 22.86 -15.60
CA ARG A 72 15.23 21.69 -15.92
C ARG A 72 14.43 20.39 -15.91
N GLY A 73 13.53 20.20 -14.94
CA GLY A 73 12.64 19.04 -14.88
C GLY A 73 11.67 18.92 -16.06
N LEU A 74 11.35 20.04 -16.71
CA LEU A 74 10.45 20.12 -17.87
C LEU A 74 11.19 20.19 -19.23
N ALA A 75 12.52 20.14 -19.23
CA ALA A 75 13.33 20.19 -20.44
C ALA A 75 13.21 18.93 -21.29
N ALA A 76 12.93 17.78 -20.67
CA ALA A 76 12.64 16.54 -21.38
C ALA A 76 11.30 16.64 -22.13
N HIS A 77 11.29 16.26 -23.41
CA HIS A 77 10.11 16.38 -24.29
C HIS A 77 9.58 17.81 -24.42
N ALA A 78 10.48 18.77 -24.65
CA ALA A 78 10.15 20.19 -24.81
C ALA A 78 9.17 20.49 -25.95
N ASP A 79 9.01 19.56 -26.89
CA ASP A 79 8.03 19.56 -27.98
C ASP A 79 6.57 19.43 -27.50
N ARG A 80 6.34 18.95 -26.28
CA ARG A 80 5.00 18.72 -25.73
C ARG A 80 4.53 19.88 -24.88
N PRO A 81 3.22 20.20 -24.81
CA PRO A 81 2.74 21.24 -23.90
C PRO A 81 3.03 20.90 -22.42
N VAL A 82 3.26 21.94 -21.61
CA VAL A 82 3.35 21.82 -20.15
C VAL A 82 1.94 21.83 -19.57
N HIS A 83 1.62 20.80 -18.81
CA HIS A 83 0.38 20.70 -18.04
C HIS A 83 0.69 21.05 -16.59
N ARG A 84 0.06 22.11 -16.07
CA ARG A 84 -0.03 22.45 -14.65
C ARG A 84 -1.19 21.67 -14.05
N VAL A 85 -0.88 20.76 -13.14
CA VAL A 85 -1.85 19.87 -12.50
C VAL A 85 -2.00 20.28 -11.04
N GLY A 86 -3.18 20.76 -10.65
CA GLY A 86 -3.51 20.95 -9.25
C GLY A 86 -3.72 19.60 -8.56
N ILE A 87 -3.14 19.44 -7.37
CA ILE A 87 -3.26 18.23 -6.56
C ILE A 87 -3.51 18.59 -5.10
N ARG A 88 -4.24 17.73 -4.38
CA ARG A 88 -4.41 17.85 -2.94
C ARG A 88 -4.53 16.49 -2.27
N PHE A 89 -4.19 16.44 -0.98
CA PHE A 89 -4.54 15.29 -0.16
C PHE A 89 -6.07 15.18 -0.03
N ALA A 90 -6.59 13.98 -0.28
CA ALA A 90 -8.02 13.70 -0.34
C ALA A 90 -8.47 12.65 0.70
N GLY A 91 -7.65 12.45 1.73
CA GLY A 91 -7.93 11.54 2.85
C GLY A 91 -7.23 10.19 2.73
N GLU A 92 -7.42 9.37 3.75
CA GLU A 92 -6.84 8.03 3.83
C GLU A 92 -7.34 7.11 2.70
N ASP A 93 -6.56 6.09 2.33
CA ASP A 93 -7.05 5.03 1.44
C ASP A 93 -8.28 4.36 2.06
N PRO A 94 -9.47 4.40 1.41
CA PRO A 94 -10.68 3.77 1.93
C PRO A 94 -10.51 2.29 2.28
N ARG A 95 -9.56 1.59 1.63
CA ARG A 95 -9.27 0.19 1.94
C ARG A 95 -8.61 0.01 3.31
N ALA A 96 -7.80 0.97 3.76
CA ALA A 96 -7.17 0.94 5.08
C ALA A 96 -8.23 1.10 6.18
N VAL A 97 -9.22 1.97 5.94
CA VAL A 97 -10.41 2.10 6.79
C VAL A 97 -11.19 0.79 6.82
N LEU A 98 -11.58 0.26 5.65
CA LEU A 98 -12.35 -0.99 5.56
C LEU A 98 -11.67 -2.16 6.28
N ARG A 99 -10.35 -2.32 6.17
CA ARG A 99 -9.63 -3.43 6.81
C ARG A 99 -9.73 -3.41 8.33
N ARG A 100 -9.62 -2.22 8.94
CA ARG A 100 -9.63 -2.06 10.41
C ARG A 100 -11.05 -2.11 11.01
N THR A 101 -12.08 -1.84 10.21
CA THR A 101 -13.48 -1.85 10.66
C THR A 101 -14.06 -3.26 10.63
N VAL A 102 -14.48 -3.76 11.78
CA VAL A 102 -15.26 -5.01 11.89
C VAL A 102 -16.65 -4.78 11.26
N PRO A 103 -17.06 -5.57 10.26
CA PRO A 103 -18.34 -5.43 9.58
C PRO A 103 -19.50 -5.84 10.50
N THR A 104 -20.67 -5.24 10.27
CA THR A 104 -21.94 -5.75 10.81
C THR A 104 -22.36 -7.05 10.10
N ASP A 105 -23.34 -7.77 10.65
CA ASP A 105 -23.85 -9.00 10.03
C ASP A 105 -24.39 -8.77 8.61
N ASP A 106 -25.11 -7.66 8.38
CA ASP A 106 -25.58 -7.26 7.05
C ASP A 106 -24.42 -6.99 6.08
N GLU A 107 -23.36 -6.34 6.56
CA GLU A 107 -22.16 -6.12 5.76
C GLU A 107 -21.44 -7.44 5.45
N VAL A 108 -21.39 -8.37 6.40
CA VAL A 108 -20.85 -9.71 6.19
C VAL A 108 -21.63 -10.45 5.11
N ALA A 109 -22.96 -10.44 5.16
CA ALA A 109 -23.80 -11.06 4.14
C ALA A 109 -23.57 -10.42 2.76
N ALA A 110 -23.44 -9.09 2.70
CA ALA A 110 -23.12 -8.37 1.46
C ALA A 110 -21.72 -8.72 0.91
N LEU A 111 -20.74 -8.95 1.78
CA LEU A 111 -19.40 -9.41 1.40
C LEU A 111 -19.43 -10.85 0.88
N GLN A 112 -20.13 -11.76 1.55
CA GLN A 112 -20.31 -13.14 1.08
C GLN A 112 -20.94 -13.16 -0.32
N ALA A 113 -22.01 -12.40 -0.55
CA ALA A 113 -22.62 -12.29 -1.87
C ALA A 113 -21.66 -11.72 -2.95
N ARG A 114 -20.70 -10.88 -2.57
CA ARG A 114 -19.63 -10.40 -3.48
C ARG A 114 -18.61 -11.50 -3.77
N LEU A 115 -18.21 -12.28 -2.76
CA LEU A 115 -17.31 -13.42 -2.92
C LEU A 115 -17.92 -14.47 -3.84
N ASP A 116 -19.21 -14.80 -3.65
CA ASP A 116 -19.91 -15.75 -4.53
C ASP A 116 -19.96 -15.28 -5.99
N ARG A 117 -20.07 -13.96 -6.22
CA ARG A 117 -20.00 -13.42 -7.59
C ARG A 117 -18.61 -13.58 -8.20
N LEU A 118 -17.55 -13.40 -7.41
CA LEU A 118 -16.17 -13.63 -7.86
C LEU A 118 -15.92 -15.10 -8.17
N ASP A 119 -16.50 -16.01 -7.39
CA ASP A 119 -16.40 -17.44 -7.59
C ASP A 119 -17.17 -17.89 -8.83
N ARG A 120 -18.41 -17.41 -9.03
CA ARG A 120 -19.20 -17.70 -10.24
C ARG A 120 -18.55 -17.19 -11.53
N ALA A 121 -17.84 -16.07 -11.47
CA ALA A 121 -17.15 -15.49 -12.63
C ALA A 121 -15.77 -16.14 -12.91
N SER A 122 -15.33 -17.06 -12.06
CA SER A 122 -13.99 -17.67 -12.13
C SER A 122 -13.97 -18.86 -13.07
N SER A 123 -12.97 -18.92 -13.95
CA SER A 123 -12.74 -20.07 -14.84
C SER A 123 -12.14 -21.29 -14.13
N ILE A 124 -11.67 -21.13 -12.89
CA ILE A 124 -11.07 -22.20 -12.08
C ILE A 124 -12.02 -22.71 -10.99
N GLY A 125 -13.29 -22.33 -11.06
CA GLY A 125 -14.28 -22.58 -10.02
C GLY A 125 -14.11 -21.69 -8.78
N PRO A 126 -14.81 -22.03 -7.67
CA PRO A 126 -14.74 -21.29 -6.42
C PRO A 126 -13.33 -21.28 -5.84
N TRP A 127 -12.83 -20.08 -5.52
CA TRP A 127 -11.47 -19.86 -5.05
C TRP A 127 -11.40 -18.98 -3.80
N THR A 128 -12.43 -18.16 -3.54
CA THR A 128 -12.35 -17.12 -2.50
C THR A 128 -12.22 -17.72 -1.11
N ALA A 129 -13.07 -18.70 -0.76
CA ALA A 129 -13.06 -19.36 0.55
C ALA A 129 -11.74 -20.08 0.81
N ALA A 130 -11.25 -20.88 -0.14
CA ALA A 130 -9.97 -21.59 -0.02
C ALA A 130 -8.78 -20.60 0.12
N THR A 131 -8.82 -19.48 -0.60
CA THR A 131 -7.77 -18.46 -0.51
C THR A 131 -7.79 -17.73 0.83
N LEU A 132 -8.97 -17.37 1.35
CA LEU A 132 -9.08 -16.78 2.68
C LEU A 132 -8.65 -17.76 3.76
N ALA A 133 -9.04 -19.03 3.66
CA ALA A 133 -8.67 -20.08 4.61
C ALA A 133 -7.15 -20.33 4.65
N VAL A 134 -6.46 -20.39 3.51
CA VAL A 134 -5.00 -20.61 3.50
C VAL A 134 -4.23 -19.40 4.05
N VAL A 135 -4.73 -18.18 3.81
CA VAL A 135 -4.17 -16.95 4.39
C VAL A 135 -4.41 -16.89 5.90
N ASP A 136 -5.55 -17.39 6.36
CA ASP A 136 -5.89 -17.48 7.78
C ASP A 136 -5.02 -18.49 8.53
N ALA A 137 -4.85 -19.67 7.95
CA ALA A 137 -4.07 -20.76 8.55
C ALA A 137 -2.57 -20.45 8.60
N HIS A 138 -2.05 -19.69 7.63
CA HIS A 138 -0.62 -19.44 7.48
C HIS A 138 -0.34 -17.94 7.32
N PRO A 139 -0.62 -17.13 8.35
CA PRO A 139 -0.38 -15.70 8.29
C PRO A 139 1.11 -15.45 8.00
N GLU A 140 1.37 -14.43 7.19
CA GLU A 140 2.71 -13.95 6.85
C GLU A 140 3.55 -14.92 6.00
N ARG A 141 2.97 -16.06 5.56
CA ARG A 141 3.58 -16.96 4.58
C ARG A 141 3.64 -16.34 3.19
N ARG A 142 4.73 -16.61 2.46
CA ARG A 142 4.97 -15.97 1.17
C ARG A 142 3.96 -16.44 0.11
N ALA A 143 3.62 -15.52 -0.79
CA ALA A 143 2.66 -15.78 -1.85
C ALA A 143 2.97 -17.01 -2.74
N PRO A 144 4.22 -17.32 -3.12
CA PRO A 144 4.51 -18.52 -3.90
C PRO A 144 4.17 -19.81 -3.14
N GLU A 145 4.48 -19.86 -1.85
CA GLU A 145 4.23 -21.03 -0.98
C GLU A 145 2.73 -21.25 -0.76
N LEU A 146 1.98 -20.17 -0.51
CA LEU A 146 0.51 -20.24 -0.44
C LEU A 146 -0.14 -20.65 -1.76
N ALA A 147 0.42 -20.21 -2.89
CA ALA A 147 -0.07 -20.57 -4.20
C ALA A 147 0.21 -22.05 -4.50
N GLU A 148 1.39 -22.54 -4.14
CA GLU A 148 1.79 -23.96 -4.25
C GLU A 148 0.87 -24.86 -3.42
N GLU A 149 0.55 -24.48 -2.18
CA GLU A 149 -0.39 -25.22 -1.32
C GLU A 149 -1.78 -25.38 -1.94
N LEU A 150 -2.21 -24.41 -2.74
CA LEU A 150 -3.48 -24.47 -3.49
C LEU A 150 -3.34 -25.06 -4.91
N GLY A 151 -2.14 -25.45 -5.32
CA GLY A 151 -1.86 -25.94 -6.68
C GLY A 151 -2.04 -24.87 -7.77
N ARG A 152 -1.75 -23.59 -7.46
CA ARG A 152 -2.04 -22.44 -8.32
C ARG A 152 -0.78 -21.73 -8.81
N PRO A 153 -0.77 -21.19 -10.04
CA PRO A 153 0.28 -20.27 -10.47
C PRO A 153 0.33 -19.01 -9.59
N THR A 154 1.52 -18.66 -9.10
CA THR A 154 1.70 -17.49 -8.21
C THR A 154 1.15 -16.17 -8.77
N PRO A 155 1.32 -15.81 -10.06
CA PRO A 155 0.78 -14.55 -10.59
C PRO A 155 -0.74 -14.47 -10.51
N GLU A 156 -1.43 -15.58 -10.75
CA GLU A 156 -2.89 -15.69 -10.69
C GLU A 156 -3.40 -15.64 -9.26
N PHE A 157 -2.74 -16.36 -8.35
CA PHE A 157 -3.00 -16.27 -6.92
C PHE A 157 -2.88 -14.81 -6.43
N LYS A 158 -1.78 -14.12 -6.76
CA LYS A 158 -1.59 -12.70 -6.42
C LYS A 158 -2.65 -11.79 -7.02
N ARG A 159 -3.09 -12.05 -8.26
CA ARG A 159 -4.19 -11.31 -8.90
C ARG A 159 -5.48 -11.46 -8.11
N ASP A 160 -5.77 -12.65 -7.63
CA ASP A 160 -7.02 -12.94 -6.92
C ASP A 160 -6.97 -12.46 -5.47
N VAL A 161 -5.84 -12.61 -4.76
CA VAL A 161 -5.62 -11.96 -3.46
C VAL A 161 -5.77 -10.44 -3.57
N ARG A 162 -5.40 -9.82 -4.70
CA ARG A 162 -5.65 -8.39 -4.92
C ARG A 162 -7.15 -8.07 -4.92
N LYS A 163 -8.00 -8.91 -5.51
CA LYS A 163 -9.47 -8.72 -5.47
C LYS A 163 -10.00 -8.77 -4.03
N LEU A 164 -9.48 -9.68 -3.19
CA LEU A 164 -9.84 -9.75 -1.77
C LEU A 164 -9.35 -8.50 -1.00
N LYS A 165 -8.16 -7.99 -1.34
CA LYS A 165 -7.60 -6.75 -0.78
C LYS A 165 -8.44 -5.52 -1.15
N GLU A 166 -9.02 -5.49 -2.35
CA GLU A 166 -9.97 -4.43 -2.75
C GLU A 166 -11.21 -4.39 -1.87
N LEU A 167 -11.66 -5.56 -1.40
CA LEU A 167 -12.78 -5.69 -0.47
C LEU A 167 -12.40 -5.44 1.00
N GLY A 168 -11.12 -5.16 1.27
CA GLY A 168 -10.60 -4.95 2.60
C GLY A 168 -10.53 -6.23 3.45
N LEU A 169 -10.48 -7.42 2.83
CA LEU A 169 -10.45 -8.71 3.55
C LEU A 169 -9.04 -9.20 3.89
N THR A 170 -8.02 -8.70 3.19
CA THR A 170 -6.63 -9.10 3.39
C THR A 170 -5.69 -7.90 3.49
N GLU A 171 -4.62 -8.09 4.25
CA GLU A 171 -3.50 -7.17 4.36
C GLU A 171 -2.28 -7.75 3.64
N SER A 172 -1.60 -6.91 2.85
CA SER A 172 -0.30 -7.28 2.28
C SER A 172 0.77 -6.77 3.22
N LEU A 173 1.62 -7.69 3.68
CA LEU A 173 2.77 -7.39 4.51
C LEU A 173 4.00 -7.30 3.61
N ASP A 174 5.15 -6.91 4.18
CA ASP A 174 6.43 -7.01 3.48
C ASP A 174 6.73 -8.47 3.08
N ILE A 175 6.27 -9.43 3.91
CA ILE A 175 6.32 -10.86 3.66
C ILE A 175 4.93 -11.44 3.84
N GLY A 176 4.33 -11.89 2.74
CA GLY A 176 3.07 -12.64 2.76
C GLY A 176 1.83 -11.80 2.98
N TYR A 177 0.81 -12.46 3.53
CA TYR A 177 -0.53 -11.89 3.75
C TYR A 177 -1.05 -12.26 5.13
N ARG A 178 -1.99 -11.48 5.62
CA ARG A 178 -2.86 -11.86 6.73
C ARG A 178 -4.30 -11.48 6.44
N LEU A 179 -5.26 -12.07 7.13
CA LEU A 179 -6.60 -11.51 7.16
C LEU A 179 -6.59 -10.18 7.90
N SER A 180 -7.44 -9.26 7.45
CA SER A 180 -7.80 -8.07 8.22
C SER A 180 -8.89 -8.42 9.24
N PRO A 181 -9.13 -7.58 10.27
CA PRO A 181 -10.31 -7.72 11.13
C PRO A 181 -11.63 -7.94 10.35
N ARG A 182 -11.80 -7.25 9.22
CA ARG A 182 -12.95 -7.46 8.31
C ARG A 182 -12.95 -8.83 7.64
N GLY A 183 -11.78 -9.31 7.20
CA GLY A 183 -11.62 -10.64 6.62
C GLY A 183 -11.88 -11.77 7.62
N GLU A 184 -11.37 -11.62 8.85
CA GLU A 184 -11.61 -12.57 9.93
C GLU A 184 -13.10 -12.69 10.25
N ALA A 185 -13.83 -11.57 10.31
CA ALA A 185 -15.27 -11.59 10.52
C ALA A 185 -16.03 -12.38 9.44
N VAL A 186 -15.66 -12.21 8.16
CA VAL A 186 -16.25 -12.96 7.04
C VAL A 186 -15.94 -14.45 7.14
N VAL A 187 -14.68 -14.82 7.43
CA VAL A 187 -14.29 -16.23 7.58
C VAL A 187 -14.98 -16.86 8.78
N ASN A 188 -15.05 -16.15 9.91
CA ASN A 188 -15.71 -16.65 11.12
C ASN A 188 -17.21 -16.88 10.90
N ALA A 189 -17.89 -15.96 10.22
CA ALA A 189 -19.30 -16.13 9.88
C ALA A 189 -19.53 -17.34 8.98
N ALA A 190 -18.68 -17.53 7.96
CA ALA A 190 -18.76 -18.69 7.08
C ALA A 190 -18.53 -20.02 7.84
N ARG A 191 -17.53 -20.07 8.71
CA ARG A 191 -17.24 -21.25 9.55
C ARG A 191 -18.40 -21.57 10.49
N ARG A 192 -18.96 -20.56 11.17
CA ARG A 192 -20.14 -20.74 12.03
C ARG A 192 -21.35 -21.26 11.25
N ALA A 193 -21.60 -20.74 10.05
CA ALA A 193 -22.67 -21.22 9.19
C ALA A 193 -22.47 -22.68 8.75
N ALA A 194 -21.21 -23.11 8.60
CA ALA A 194 -20.84 -24.49 8.30
C ALA A 194 -20.78 -25.41 9.53
N GLY A 195 -21.01 -24.89 10.75
CA GLY A 195 -20.86 -25.64 12.00
C GLY A 195 -19.40 -25.94 12.38
N GLU A 196 -18.44 -25.24 11.79
CA GLU A 196 -17.02 -25.41 12.06
C GLU A 196 -16.54 -24.50 13.22
N PRO A 197 -15.56 -24.94 14.01
CA PRO A 197 -14.96 -24.11 15.04
C PRO A 197 -14.25 -22.90 14.42
N VAL A 198 -14.36 -21.75 15.09
CA VAL A 198 -13.58 -20.56 14.74
C VAL A 198 -12.18 -20.71 15.35
N PRO A 199 -11.10 -20.61 14.55
CA PRO A 199 -9.76 -20.73 15.08
C PRO A 199 -9.43 -19.55 16.01
N GLU A 200 -8.72 -19.84 17.09
CA GLU A 200 -8.06 -18.81 17.88
C GLU A 200 -6.88 -18.26 17.07
N ARG A 201 -6.89 -16.96 16.77
CA ARG A 201 -5.86 -16.30 15.97
C ARG A 201 -4.89 -15.56 16.87
N THR A 202 -3.60 -15.70 16.59
CA THR A 202 -2.60 -14.85 17.21
C THR A 202 -2.80 -13.40 16.77
N PRO A 203 -2.99 -12.45 17.70
CA PRO A 203 -3.13 -11.04 17.34
C PRO A 203 -1.85 -10.55 16.63
N PRO A 204 -1.94 -9.49 15.81
CA PRO A 204 -0.75 -8.80 15.31
C PRO A 204 0.22 -8.48 16.46
N PRO A 205 1.54 -8.48 16.21
CA PRO A 205 2.50 -7.97 17.18
C PRO A 205 2.09 -6.57 17.64
N ALA A 206 2.02 -6.36 18.96
CA ALA A 206 1.72 -5.05 19.51
C ALA A 206 2.94 -4.13 19.36
N GLY A 207 2.74 -2.96 18.76
CA GLY A 207 3.80 -1.96 18.56
C GLY A 207 3.73 -1.31 17.19
N THR A 208 4.66 -0.40 16.93
CA THR A 208 4.73 0.32 15.67
C THR A 208 5.40 -0.58 14.61
N PRO A 209 4.76 -0.83 13.45
CA PRO A 209 5.37 -1.65 12.41
C PRO A 209 6.70 -1.09 11.91
N LEU A 210 7.62 -1.98 11.54
CA LEU A 210 8.86 -1.57 10.88
C LEU A 210 8.58 -0.88 9.53
N PRO A 211 9.43 0.08 9.10
CA PRO A 211 9.36 0.63 7.76
C PRO A 211 9.60 -0.46 6.72
N SER A 212 9.24 -0.22 5.46
CA SER A 212 9.54 -1.18 4.40
C SER A 212 11.05 -1.29 4.17
N LEU A 213 11.57 -2.51 4.35
CA LEU A 213 12.98 -2.85 4.21
C LEU A 213 13.22 -3.76 3.01
N GLY A 214 14.49 -3.94 2.64
CA GLY A 214 14.86 -4.93 1.65
C GLY A 214 14.60 -6.36 2.18
N ALA A 215 14.25 -7.29 1.29
CA ALA A 215 13.90 -8.66 1.67
C ALA A 215 14.94 -9.36 2.59
N PRO A 216 16.27 -9.18 2.42
CA PRO A 216 17.25 -9.72 3.37
C PRO A 216 17.06 -9.21 4.80
N ALA A 217 16.95 -7.89 4.97
CA ALA A 217 16.78 -7.27 6.29
C ALA A 217 15.43 -7.62 6.92
N THR A 218 14.34 -7.59 6.15
CA THR A 218 13.01 -7.98 6.64
C THR A 218 13.01 -9.43 7.15
N ARG A 219 13.68 -10.35 6.45
CA ARG A 219 13.79 -11.76 6.88
C ARG A 219 14.64 -11.90 8.14
N ALA A 220 15.79 -11.22 8.20
CA ALA A 220 16.72 -11.31 9.32
C ALA A 220 16.09 -10.79 10.63
N LEU A 221 15.48 -9.61 10.60
CA LEU A 221 14.81 -9.02 11.76
C LEU A 221 13.66 -9.90 12.24
N ARG A 222 12.85 -10.42 11.32
CA ARG A 222 11.75 -11.34 11.62
C ARG A 222 12.26 -12.64 12.25
N ALA A 223 13.34 -13.23 11.72
CA ALA A 223 13.95 -14.43 12.30
C ALA A 223 14.47 -14.19 13.72
N ALA A 224 14.89 -12.96 14.02
CA ALA A 224 15.28 -12.51 15.36
C ALA A 224 14.09 -12.09 16.25
N GLY A 225 12.85 -12.20 15.77
CA GLY A 225 11.65 -11.77 16.51
C GLY A 225 11.44 -10.24 16.57
N LEU A 226 12.29 -9.46 15.89
CA LEU A 226 12.25 -8.00 15.87
C LEU A 226 11.27 -7.52 14.81
N THR A 227 9.98 -7.47 15.16
CA THR A 227 8.89 -7.14 14.22
C THR A 227 8.32 -5.73 14.38
N THR A 228 8.75 -4.99 15.42
CA THR A 228 8.27 -3.63 15.73
C THR A 228 9.42 -2.65 15.92
N LEU A 229 9.14 -1.34 15.77
CA LEU A 229 10.12 -0.27 16.00
C LEU A 229 10.61 -0.26 17.45
N GLU A 230 9.74 -0.56 18.41
CA GLU A 230 10.09 -0.65 19.83
C GLU A 230 11.05 -1.82 20.09
N ALA A 231 10.81 -2.97 19.45
CA ALA A 231 11.70 -4.12 19.56
C ALA A 231 13.09 -3.84 18.97
N VAL A 232 13.16 -3.23 17.77
CA VAL A 232 14.47 -2.87 17.20
C VAL A 232 15.13 -1.70 17.94
N ALA A 233 14.38 -0.80 18.57
CA ALA A 233 14.95 0.30 19.35
C ALA A 233 15.55 -0.17 20.68
N ALA A 234 15.04 -1.29 21.22
CA ALA A 234 15.61 -1.96 22.38
C ALA A 234 16.92 -2.70 22.04
N VAL A 235 17.14 -3.04 20.77
CA VAL A 235 18.35 -3.66 20.25
C VAL A 235 19.32 -2.57 19.77
N GLY A 236 20.59 -2.65 20.17
CA GLY A 236 21.60 -1.67 19.76
C GLY A 236 21.88 -1.71 18.25
N GLU A 237 22.34 -0.59 17.67
CA GLU A 237 22.65 -0.51 16.24
C GLU A 237 23.72 -1.54 15.81
N GLU A 238 24.73 -1.76 16.66
CA GLU A 238 25.78 -2.75 16.44
C GLU A 238 25.21 -4.18 16.35
N GLU A 239 24.25 -4.50 17.21
CA GLU A 239 23.59 -5.80 17.24
C GLU A 239 22.66 -5.98 16.04
N LEU A 240 21.96 -4.92 15.61
CA LEU A 240 21.21 -4.94 14.36
C LEU A 240 22.13 -5.20 13.15
N LEU A 241 23.30 -4.55 13.08
CA LEU A 241 24.27 -4.75 12.00
C LEU A 241 24.93 -6.13 12.04
N ALA A 242 24.97 -6.80 13.20
CA ALA A 242 25.45 -8.16 13.33
C ALA A 242 24.48 -9.20 12.71
N LEU A 243 23.20 -8.86 12.54
CA LEU A 243 22.23 -9.73 11.90
C LEU A 243 22.52 -9.90 10.40
N HIS A 244 22.78 -11.13 9.98
CA HIS A 244 23.05 -11.44 8.57
C HIS A 244 21.91 -10.98 7.66
N GLY A 245 22.19 -10.02 6.78
CA GLY A 245 21.22 -9.44 5.84
C GLY A 245 20.68 -8.06 6.26
N VAL A 246 20.99 -7.59 7.47
CA VAL A 246 20.72 -6.22 7.92
C VAL A 246 21.94 -5.36 7.64
N GLY A 247 21.84 -4.50 6.63
CA GLY A 247 22.91 -3.58 6.25
C GLY A 247 22.68 -2.12 6.68
N PRO A 248 23.65 -1.23 6.45
CA PRO A 248 23.57 0.18 6.84
C PRO A 248 22.35 0.92 6.29
N ILE A 249 21.88 0.56 5.09
CA ILE A 249 20.67 1.15 4.48
C ILE A 249 19.41 0.78 5.29
N ALA A 250 19.31 -0.47 5.77
CA ALA A 250 18.18 -0.90 6.57
C ALA A 250 18.17 -0.19 7.92
N VAL A 251 19.34 -0.11 8.57
CA VAL A 251 19.54 0.62 9.82
C VAL A 251 19.20 2.10 9.67
N ALA A 252 19.68 2.76 8.61
CA ALA A 252 19.36 4.16 8.36
C ALA A 252 17.83 4.40 8.24
N ARG A 253 17.11 3.51 7.55
CA ARG A 253 15.63 3.58 7.47
C ARG A 253 14.96 3.38 8.82
N ILE A 254 15.43 2.42 9.61
CA ILE A 254 14.93 2.20 10.98
C ILE A 254 15.17 3.45 11.83
N ARG A 255 16.36 4.04 11.74
CA ARG A 255 16.72 5.27 12.48
C ARG A 255 15.81 6.43 12.12
N THR A 256 15.60 6.67 10.82
CA THR A 256 14.65 7.68 10.34
C THR A 256 13.23 7.42 10.87
N ALA A 257 12.78 6.16 10.89
CA ALA A 257 11.47 5.80 11.42
C ALA A 257 11.36 5.99 12.94
N LEU A 258 12.46 5.85 13.68
CA LEU A 258 12.57 6.16 15.11
C LEU A 258 12.70 7.65 15.41
N GLY A 259 12.81 8.51 14.40
CA GLY A 259 13.08 9.94 14.58
C GLY A 259 14.49 10.23 15.12
N ARG A 260 15.46 9.36 14.82
CA ARG A 260 16.87 9.49 15.24
C ARG A 260 17.79 9.74 14.05
#